data_AF-A0A284S8S2-F1
#
_entry.id   AF-A0A284S8S2-F1
#
_cell.length_a   1.000
_cell.length_b   1.000
_cell.length_c   1.000
_cell.angle_alpha   90.00
_cell.angle_beta   90.00
_cell.angle_gamma   90.00
#
_symmetry.space_group_name_H-M   'P 1'
#
loop_
_entity.id
_entity.type
_entity.pdbx_description
1 polymer ?
#
loop_
_entity_poly.entity_id
_entity_poly.type
_entity_poly.pdbx_seq_one_letter_code
_entity_poly.pdbx_strand_id
1 'polypeptide(L)'
;MQEASFWTAEEIDLSADANNWDNKLSDSECALFSMILAFFASADSIVTENLLEWFLSEVQLPEARFFYSFQAAMENIHSEVYSSLIQELIRDTVHHDRLLHGIAEFPCVANKTDWALKWIQSAAPFSQHLVAFAAVKGIFFSGSFAAIYWIKRRGLLPSLCFSNELICRDEGIHTDFACLLYGKLANKLPIAVLSSILTEACTVEKDFWRHMLCLLSFESV
;
A
#
# COMPACT_ATOMS: atom_id res chain seq x y z
N MET A 1 -12.07 3.07 16.75
CA MET A 1 -10.92 3.97 16.52
C MET A 1 -10.86 4.42 15.07
N GLN A 2 -11.04 3.51 14.09
CA GLN A 2 -11.12 3.87 12.66
C GLN A 2 -12.25 4.89 12.34
N GLU A 3 -13.47 4.69 12.85
CA GLU A 3 -14.60 5.60 12.62
C GLU A 3 -14.29 7.07 12.98
N ALA A 4 -13.63 7.30 14.12
CA ALA A 4 -13.25 8.65 14.57
C ALA A 4 -12.12 9.28 13.72
N SER A 5 -11.54 8.51 12.81
CA SER A 5 -10.45 8.91 11.92
C SER A 5 -10.92 9.08 10.47
N PHE A 6 -12.23 9.04 10.20
CA PHE A 6 -12.81 9.23 8.87
C PHE A 6 -12.30 10.51 8.20
N TRP A 7 -12.07 10.44 6.90
CA TRP A 7 -11.69 11.54 6.04
C TRP A 7 -12.09 11.22 4.59
N THR A 8 -12.21 12.25 3.73
CA THR A 8 -12.50 12.06 2.30
C THR A 8 -11.40 12.63 1.39
N ALA A 9 -11.37 12.19 0.13
CA ALA A 9 -10.37 12.64 -0.84
C ALA A 9 -10.40 14.16 -1.06
N GLU A 10 -11.57 14.79 -0.96
CA GLU A 10 -11.76 16.23 -1.13
C GLU A 10 -11.12 17.09 -0.03
N GLU A 11 -10.71 16.49 1.10
CA GLU A 11 -9.95 17.19 2.14
C GLU A 11 -8.49 17.45 1.72
N ILE A 12 -8.02 16.83 0.64
CA ILE A 12 -6.65 16.96 0.14
C ILE A 12 -6.63 17.96 -1.03
N ASP A 13 -5.98 19.11 -0.82
CA ASP A 13 -5.70 20.08 -1.90
C ASP A 13 -4.50 19.61 -2.72
N LEU A 14 -4.75 19.11 -3.94
CA LEU A 14 -3.72 18.61 -4.86
C LEU A 14 -3.01 19.69 -5.69
N SER A 15 -3.46 20.94 -5.63
CA SER A 15 -3.01 22.01 -6.54
C SER A 15 -1.54 22.40 -6.36
N ALA A 16 -0.97 22.15 -5.19
CA ALA A 16 0.39 22.58 -4.84
C ALA A 16 1.50 21.64 -5.36
N ASP A 17 1.17 20.37 -5.65
CA ASP A 17 2.18 19.36 -5.94
C ASP A 17 2.66 19.41 -7.39
N ALA A 18 1.81 19.77 -8.35
CA ALA A 18 2.19 19.83 -9.77
C ALA A 18 3.39 20.74 -10.04
N ASN A 19 3.43 21.93 -9.42
CA ASN A 19 4.59 22.82 -9.58
C ASN A 19 5.86 22.26 -8.92
N ASN A 20 5.73 21.48 -7.84
CA ASN A 20 6.88 20.84 -7.21
C ASN A 20 7.38 19.71 -8.11
N TRP A 21 6.47 18.92 -8.66
CA TRP A 21 6.72 17.86 -9.63
C TRP A 21 7.52 18.36 -10.83
N ASP A 22 7.01 19.38 -11.52
CA ASP A 22 7.61 19.86 -12.77
C ASP A 22 8.94 20.61 -12.57
N ASN A 23 9.12 21.30 -11.43
CA ASN A 23 10.19 22.30 -11.29
C ASN A 23 11.16 22.07 -10.13
N LYS A 24 10.90 21.12 -9.21
CA LYS A 24 11.71 20.94 -7.98
C LYS A 24 12.23 19.53 -7.76
N LEU A 25 11.61 18.53 -8.37
CA LEU A 25 12.08 17.15 -8.33
C LEU A 25 13.04 16.88 -9.49
N SER A 26 14.01 16.00 -9.30
CA SER A 26 14.79 15.45 -10.41
C SER A 26 13.99 14.38 -11.16
N ASP A 27 14.40 14.07 -12.40
CA ASP A 27 13.78 13.00 -13.19
C ASP A 27 13.75 11.66 -12.43
N SER A 28 14.85 11.34 -11.74
CA SER A 28 14.93 10.14 -10.89
C SER A 28 13.93 10.19 -9.73
N GLU A 29 13.74 11.35 -9.09
CA GLU A 29 12.76 11.48 -8.01
C GLU A 29 11.32 11.36 -8.53
N CYS A 30 11.02 11.96 -9.68
CA CYS A 30 9.74 11.77 -10.38
C CYS A 30 9.52 10.28 -10.71
N ALA A 31 10.53 9.59 -11.24
CA ALA A 31 10.44 8.15 -11.52
C ALA A 31 10.19 7.32 -10.25
N LEU A 32 10.88 7.63 -9.13
CA LEU A 32 10.65 6.97 -7.84
C LEU A 32 9.20 7.11 -7.38
N PHE A 33 8.68 8.34 -7.33
CA PHE A 33 7.33 8.58 -6.82
C PHE A 33 6.24 8.09 -7.77
N SER A 34 6.47 8.14 -9.09
CA SER A 34 5.59 7.52 -10.08
C SER A 34 5.42 6.02 -9.84
N MET A 35 6.53 5.31 -9.59
CA MET A 35 6.49 3.87 -9.31
C MET A 35 5.85 3.55 -7.96
N ILE A 36 6.07 4.38 -6.93
CA ILE A 36 5.40 4.23 -5.63
C ILE A 36 3.87 4.37 -5.80
N LEU A 37 3.42 5.40 -6.52
CA LEU A 37 1.99 5.61 -6.78
C LEU A 37 1.37 4.48 -7.60
N ALA A 38 2.07 3.98 -8.62
CA ALA A 38 1.63 2.82 -9.41
C ALA A 38 1.48 1.56 -8.56
N PHE A 39 2.43 1.32 -7.64
CA PHE A 39 2.34 0.21 -6.68
C PHE A 39 1.11 0.37 -5.78
N PHE A 40 0.89 1.56 -5.20
CA PHE A 40 -0.25 1.81 -4.32
C PHE A 40 -1.60 1.62 -5.01
N ALA A 41 -1.78 2.19 -6.21
CA ALA A 41 -3.01 2.02 -6.98
C ALA A 41 -3.32 0.54 -7.29
N SER A 42 -2.29 -0.25 -7.56
CA SER A 42 -2.42 -1.70 -7.79
C SER A 42 -2.70 -2.48 -6.50
N ALA A 43 -2.04 -2.12 -5.40
CA ALA A 43 -2.12 -2.84 -4.13
C ALA A 43 -3.50 -2.72 -3.47
N ASP A 44 -4.08 -1.53 -3.45
CA ASP A 44 -5.37 -1.29 -2.78
C ASP A 44 -6.53 -2.02 -3.47
N SER A 45 -6.46 -2.17 -4.79
CA SER A 45 -7.42 -2.97 -5.55
C SER A 45 -7.40 -4.44 -5.11
N ILE A 46 -6.19 -5.02 -4.96
CA ILE A 46 -5.99 -6.41 -4.53
C ILE A 46 -6.43 -6.61 -3.07
N VAL A 47 -6.10 -5.65 -2.20
CA VAL A 47 -6.50 -5.64 -0.79
C VAL A 47 -8.03 -5.62 -0.67
N THR A 48 -8.69 -4.75 -1.42
CA THR A 48 -10.15 -4.58 -1.38
C THR A 48 -10.87 -5.86 -1.78
N GLU A 49 -10.41 -6.51 -2.86
CA GLU A 49 -10.96 -7.81 -3.30
C GLU A 49 -10.82 -8.88 -2.20
N ASN A 50 -9.63 -9.01 -1.60
CA ASN A 50 -9.38 -9.95 -0.51
C ASN A 50 -10.26 -9.69 0.73
N LEU A 51 -10.41 -8.43 1.13
CA LEU A 51 -11.25 -8.03 2.27
C LEU A 51 -12.71 -8.42 2.05
N LEU A 52 -13.25 -8.12 0.87
CA LEU A 52 -14.65 -8.32 0.55
C LEU A 52 -15.00 -9.80 0.37
N GLU A 53 -14.14 -10.57 -0.30
CA GLU A 53 -14.41 -11.98 -0.60
C GLU A 53 -14.12 -12.91 0.59
N TRP A 54 -13.00 -12.74 1.27
CA TRP A 54 -12.50 -13.70 2.25
C TRP A 54 -12.77 -13.26 3.69
N PHE A 55 -12.30 -12.07 4.09
CA PHE A 55 -12.39 -11.68 5.50
C PHE A 55 -13.84 -11.45 5.95
N LEU A 56 -14.67 -10.84 5.12
CA LEU A 56 -16.09 -10.65 5.42
C LEU A 56 -16.91 -11.95 5.34
N SER A 57 -16.45 -13.00 4.65
CA SER A 57 -17.16 -14.28 4.61
C SER A 57 -16.77 -15.20 5.78
N GLU A 58 -15.49 -15.22 6.15
CA GLU A 58 -14.94 -16.05 7.24
C GLU A 58 -15.33 -15.51 8.63
N VAL A 59 -15.28 -14.19 8.83
CA VAL A 59 -15.44 -13.61 10.17
C VAL A 59 -16.90 -13.42 10.53
N GLN A 60 -17.33 -14.13 11.58
CA GLN A 60 -18.72 -14.13 12.08
C GLN A 60 -18.97 -13.12 13.20
N LEU A 61 -17.92 -12.58 13.84
CA LEU A 61 -18.05 -11.62 14.93
C LEU A 61 -18.58 -10.27 14.41
N PRO A 62 -19.75 -9.78 14.88
CA PRO A 62 -20.36 -8.55 14.37
C PRO A 62 -19.42 -7.34 14.45
N GLU A 63 -18.69 -7.19 15.55
CA GLU A 63 -17.77 -6.08 15.77
C GLU A 63 -16.61 -6.08 14.76
N ALA A 64 -16.13 -7.27 14.41
CA ALA A 64 -15.07 -7.40 13.41
C ALA A 64 -15.59 -7.15 11.99
N ARG A 65 -16.83 -7.56 11.70
CA ARG A 65 -17.49 -7.24 10.43
C ARG A 65 -17.68 -5.73 10.27
N PHE A 66 -18.11 -5.02 11.31
CA PHE A 66 -18.22 -3.56 11.28
C PHE A 66 -16.86 -2.89 11.02
N PHE A 67 -15.80 -3.37 11.67
CA PHE A 67 -14.46 -2.89 11.39
C PHE A 67 -14.07 -3.10 9.92
N TYR A 68 -14.23 -4.31 9.38
CA TYR A 68 -13.87 -4.60 7.98
C TYR A 68 -14.74 -3.85 6.97
N SER A 69 -16.02 -3.60 7.27
CA SER A 69 -16.86 -2.75 6.41
C SER A 69 -16.35 -1.31 6.35
N PHE A 70 -15.92 -0.76 7.49
CA PHE A 70 -15.34 0.59 7.52
C PHE A 70 -13.96 0.63 6.87
N GLN A 71 -13.14 -0.39 7.11
CA GLN A 71 -11.86 -0.56 6.42
C GLN A 71 -12.08 -0.54 4.91
N ALA A 72 -12.94 -1.39 4.36
CA ALA A 72 -13.22 -1.44 2.92
C ALA A 72 -13.69 -0.09 2.35
N ALA A 73 -14.46 0.69 3.13
CA ALA A 73 -14.82 2.05 2.73
C ALA A 73 -13.59 2.98 2.65
N MET A 74 -12.68 2.89 3.62
CA MET A 74 -11.44 3.67 3.61
C MET A 74 -10.47 3.25 2.49
N GLU A 75 -10.35 1.96 2.18
CA GLU A 75 -9.53 1.47 1.05
C GLU A 75 -9.99 2.07 -0.29
N ASN A 76 -11.31 2.26 -0.48
CA ASN A 76 -11.85 2.93 -1.66
C ASN A 76 -11.44 4.40 -1.72
N ILE A 77 -11.45 5.09 -0.58
CA ILE A 77 -10.98 6.49 -0.48
C ILE A 77 -9.48 6.57 -0.75
N HIS A 78 -8.68 5.62 -0.23
CA HIS A 78 -7.25 5.53 -0.52
C HIS A 78 -7.01 5.36 -2.03
N SER A 79 -7.74 4.45 -2.67
CA SER A 79 -7.69 4.20 -4.11
C SER A 79 -8.03 5.44 -4.94
N GLU A 80 -9.05 6.20 -4.53
CA GLU A 80 -9.42 7.47 -5.16
C GLU A 80 -8.28 8.49 -5.07
N VAL A 81 -7.70 8.68 -3.88
CA VAL A 81 -6.60 9.62 -3.66
C VAL A 81 -5.37 9.27 -4.49
N TYR A 82 -4.98 8.00 -4.55
CA TYR A 82 -3.86 7.58 -5.40
C TYR A 82 -4.14 7.83 -6.88
N SER A 83 -5.38 7.58 -7.33
CA SER A 83 -5.79 7.86 -8.71
C SER A 83 -5.72 9.35 -9.03
N SER A 84 -6.20 10.21 -8.11
CA SER A 84 -6.14 11.67 -8.29
C SER A 84 -4.70 12.19 -8.27
N LEU A 85 -3.83 11.67 -7.39
CA LEU A 85 -2.40 12.01 -7.37
C LEU A 85 -1.71 11.62 -8.68
N ILE A 86 -1.99 10.43 -9.21
CA ILE A 86 -1.46 9.98 -10.50
C ILE A 86 -1.92 10.92 -11.62
N GLN A 87 -3.20 11.27 -11.67
CA GLN A 87 -3.75 12.16 -12.70
C GLN A 87 -3.14 13.57 -12.65
N GLU A 88 -2.92 14.13 -11.47
CA GLU A 88 -2.37 15.48 -11.33
C GLU A 88 -0.87 15.54 -11.65
N LEU A 89 -0.10 14.55 -11.19
CA LEU A 89 1.36 14.55 -11.26
C LEU A 89 1.89 13.94 -12.56
N ILE A 90 1.24 12.91 -13.10
CA ILE A 90 1.70 12.18 -14.29
C ILE A 90 0.83 12.57 -15.49
N ARG A 91 1.22 13.66 -16.15
CA ARG A 91 0.46 14.26 -17.25
C ARG A 91 0.70 13.62 -18.62
N ASP A 92 1.78 12.87 -18.78
CA ASP A 92 2.01 12.09 -20.01
C ASP A 92 1.07 10.88 -20.04
N THR A 93 0.08 10.92 -20.91
CA THR A 93 -0.93 9.86 -21.06
C THR A 93 -0.34 8.50 -21.40
N VAL A 94 0.79 8.46 -22.12
CA VAL A 94 1.48 7.19 -22.44
C VAL A 94 2.18 6.63 -21.21
N HIS A 95 2.82 7.48 -20.42
CA HIS A 95 3.46 7.08 -19.17
C HIS A 95 2.41 6.71 -18.09
N HIS A 96 1.31 7.45 -18.04
CA HIS A 96 0.15 7.20 -17.19
C HIS A 96 -0.46 5.82 -17.45
N ASP A 97 -0.77 5.49 -18.71
CA ASP A 97 -1.31 4.17 -19.06
C ASP A 97 -0.32 3.05 -18.74
N ARG A 98 0.98 3.27 -18.95
CA ARG A 98 2.02 2.29 -18.59
C ARG A 98 2.11 2.06 -17.09
N LEU A 99 1.98 3.10 -16.27
CA LEU A 99 2.00 2.99 -14.81
C LEU A 99 0.75 2.30 -14.26
N LEU A 100 -0.44 2.59 -14.81
CA LEU A 100 -1.69 1.91 -14.45
C LEU A 100 -1.72 0.43 -14.89
N HIS A 101 -1.05 0.09 -16.00
CA HIS A 101 -0.86 -1.30 -16.44
C HIS A 101 0.47 -1.90 -15.94
N GLY A 102 1.17 -1.20 -15.04
CA GLY A 102 2.58 -1.38 -14.71
C GLY A 102 2.94 -2.66 -13.96
N ILE A 103 1.94 -3.42 -13.48
CA ILE A 103 2.16 -4.76 -12.91
C ILE A 103 2.94 -5.64 -13.90
N ALA A 104 2.66 -5.53 -15.21
CA ALA A 104 3.36 -6.30 -16.23
C ALA A 104 4.74 -5.73 -16.61
N GLU A 105 4.97 -4.43 -16.37
CA GLU A 105 6.17 -3.73 -16.84
C GLU A 105 7.28 -3.69 -15.79
N PHE A 106 6.94 -3.74 -14.50
CA PHE A 106 7.91 -3.67 -13.40
C PHE A 106 7.94 -4.99 -12.61
N PRO A 107 8.93 -5.88 -12.84
CA PRO A 107 9.02 -7.17 -12.17
C PRO A 107 9.03 -7.08 -10.63
N CYS A 108 9.53 -5.98 -10.07
CA CYS A 108 9.51 -5.76 -8.63
C CYS A 108 8.10 -5.50 -8.07
N VAL A 109 7.21 -4.85 -8.83
CA VAL A 109 5.79 -4.67 -8.50
C VAL A 109 5.06 -6.00 -8.68
N ALA A 110 5.33 -6.71 -9.78
CA ALA A 110 4.78 -8.04 -10.04
C ALA A 110 5.04 -9.01 -8.88
N ASN A 111 6.27 -9.08 -8.36
CA ASN A 111 6.62 -9.97 -7.25
C ASN A 111 5.81 -9.70 -5.97
N LYS A 112 5.53 -8.43 -5.65
CA LYS A 112 4.68 -8.07 -4.51
C LYS A 112 3.23 -8.52 -4.75
N THR A 113 2.71 -8.24 -5.95
CA THR A 113 1.37 -8.63 -6.38
C THR A 113 1.21 -10.15 -6.36
N ASP A 114 2.15 -10.90 -6.94
CA ASP A 114 2.16 -12.36 -6.97
C ASP A 114 2.21 -12.96 -5.56
N TRP A 115 3.00 -12.35 -4.66
CA TRP A 115 3.04 -12.78 -3.27
C TRP A 115 1.69 -12.57 -2.58
N ALA A 116 1.03 -11.43 -2.78
CA ALA A 116 -0.29 -11.16 -2.21
C ALA A 116 -1.35 -12.13 -2.79
N LEU A 117 -1.40 -12.27 -4.12
CA LEU A 117 -2.34 -13.16 -4.82
C LEU A 117 -2.15 -14.63 -4.42
N LYS A 118 -0.90 -15.09 -4.23
CA LYS A 118 -0.60 -16.43 -3.71
C LYS A 118 -1.35 -16.70 -2.41
N TRP A 119 -1.42 -15.74 -1.49
CA TRP A 119 -2.13 -15.92 -0.23
C TRP A 119 -3.64 -15.85 -0.40
N ILE A 120 -4.14 -14.88 -1.15
CA ILE A 120 -5.58 -14.70 -1.45
C ILE A 120 -6.17 -15.97 -2.07
N GLN A 121 -5.46 -16.57 -3.02
CA GLN A 121 -5.93 -17.74 -3.77
C GLN A 121 -5.58 -19.08 -3.09
N SER A 122 -4.82 -19.06 -1.99
CA SER A 122 -4.41 -20.28 -1.31
C SER A 122 -5.55 -20.90 -0.49
N ALA A 123 -5.57 -22.23 -0.40
CA ALA A 123 -6.40 -22.98 0.54
C ALA A 123 -5.84 -22.96 1.99
N ALA A 124 -5.03 -21.95 2.33
CA ALA A 124 -4.44 -21.80 3.65
C ALA A 124 -5.53 -21.50 4.70
N PRO A 125 -5.33 -21.86 5.97
CA PRO A 125 -6.28 -21.51 7.02
C PRO A 125 -6.31 -20.00 7.26
N PHE A 126 -7.43 -19.50 7.77
CA PHE A 126 -7.63 -18.10 8.13
C PHE A 126 -6.47 -17.48 8.95
N SER A 127 -5.85 -18.25 9.84
CA SER A 127 -4.71 -17.78 10.64
C SER A 127 -3.47 -17.44 9.81
N GLN A 128 -3.24 -18.10 8.68
CA GLN A 128 -2.18 -17.76 7.72
C GLN A 128 -2.58 -16.57 6.86
N HIS A 129 -3.81 -16.54 6.34
CA HIS A 129 -4.33 -15.40 5.59
C HIS A 129 -4.27 -14.11 6.39
N LEU A 130 -4.64 -14.15 7.68
CA LEU A 130 -4.60 -12.99 8.57
C LEU A 130 -3.18 -12.46 8.79
N VAL A 131 -2.18 -13.34 8.92
CA VAL A 131 -0.77 -12.95 9.04
C VAL A 131 -0.24 -12.40 7.71
N ALA A 132 -0.58 -13.04 6.59
CA ALA A 132 -0.20 -12.55 5.27
C ALA A 132 -0.82 -11.17 4.98
N PHE A 133 -2.09 -10.97 5.33
CA PHE A 133 -2.78 -9.69 5.23
C PHE A 133 -2.12 -8.60 6.07
N ALA A 134 -1.79 -8.90 7.33
CA ALA A 134 -1.03 -7.98 8.18
C ALA A 134 0.34 -7.63 7.60
N ALA A 135 0.99 -8.57 6.89
CA ALA A 135 2.25 -8.31 6.20
C ALA A 135 2.06 -7.42 4.95
N VAL A 136 0.98 -7.59 4.17
CA VAL A 136 0.66 -6.66 3.08
C VAL A 136 0.49 -5.25 3.65
N LYS A 137 -0.38 -5.07 4.65
CA LYS A 137 -0.70 -3.77 5.26
C LYS A 137 0.47 -3.12 6.00
N GLY A 138 1.25 -3.90 6.73
CA GLY A 138 2.32 -3.38 7.58
C GLY A 138 3.70 -3.34 6.91
N ILE A 139 4.06 -4.35 6.11
CA ILE A 139 5.42 -4.49 5.55
C ILE A 139 5.50 -3.91 4.14
N PHE A 140 4.57 -4.24 3.24
CA PHE A 140 4.70 -3.84 1.82
C PHE A 140 4.51 -2.35 1.55
N PHE A 141 3.86 -1.63 2.47
CA PHE A 141 3.76 -0.16 2.41
C PHE A 141 4.90 0.55 3.13
N SER A 142 5.65 -0.15 4.00
CA SER A 142 6.55 0.48 4.98
C SER A 142 7.65 1.34 4.33
N GLY A 143 8.33 0.83 3.31
CA GLY A 143 9.38 1.60 2.66
C GLY A 143 8.82 2.77 1.85
N SER A 144 7.64 2.62 1.24
CA SER A 144 7.02 3.69 0.44
C SER A 144 6.59 4.85 1.33
N PHE A 145 5.98 4.54 2.49
CA PHE A 145 5.67 5.55 3.50
C PHE A 145 6.93 6.23 4.03
N ALA A 146 8.02 5.50 4.23
CA ALA A 146 9.29 6.08 4.63
C ALA A 146 9.88 7.02 3.56
N ALA A 147 9.80 6.67 2.27
CA ALA A 147 10.26 7.50 1.17
C ALA A 147 9.44 8.80 1.03
N ILE A 148 8.11 8.72 1.21
CA ILE A 148 7.26 9.92 1.21
C ILE A 148 7.53 10.78 2.45
N TYR A 149 7.77 10.16 3.61
CA TYR A 149 8.19 10.93 4.78
C TYR A 149 9.56 11.62 4.59
N TRP A 150 10.45 11.02 3.80
CA TRP A 150 11.71 11.65 3.42
C TRP A 150 11.50 12.90 2.55
N ILE A 151 10.62 12.85 1.53
CA ILE A 151 10.35 14.02 0.68
C ILE A 151 9.66 15.14 1.46
N LYS A 152 8.81 14.79 2.44
CA LYS A 152 8.23 15.75 3.40
C LYS A 152 9.30 16.58 4.11
N ARG A 153 10.41 15.96 4.53
CA ARG A 153 11.50 16.67 5.23
C ARG A 153 12.21 17.70 4.35
N ARG A 154 12.07 17.59 3.02
CA ARG A 154 12.57 18.58 2.05
C ARG A 154 11.55 19.69 1.77
N GLY A 155 10.34 19.63 2.34
CA GLY A 155 9.28 20.60 2.11
C GLY A 155 8.71 20.54 0.69
N LEU A 156 8.68 19.35 0.10
CA LEU A 156 8.20 19.09 -1.26
C LEU A 156 6.98 18.16 -1.22
N LEU A 157 6.15 18.25 -2.27
CA LEU A 157 4.93 17.45 -2.45
C LEU A 157 4.02 17.45 -1.21
N PRO A 158 3.58 18.64 -0.72
CA PRO A 158 2.77 18.74 0.49
C PRO A 158 1.47 17.92 0.44
N SER A 159 0.86 17.78 -0.74
CA SER A 159 -0.41 17.08 -0.93
C SER A 159 -0.21 15.57 -0.81
N LEU A 160 0.80 15.02 -1.49
CA LEU A 160 1.25 13.63 -1.33
C LEU A 160 1.66 13.32 0.12
N CYS A 161 2.35 14.25 0.77
CA CYS A 161 2.78 14.05 2.16
C CYS A 161 1.60 14.01 3.12
N PHE A 162 0.64 14.92 2.96
CA PHE A 162 -0.55 14.99 3.79
C PHE A 162 -1.43 13.75 3.61
N SER A 163 -1.68 13.34 2.37
CA SER A 163 -2.44 12.11 2.09
C SER A 163 -1.73 10.88 2.67
N ASN A 164 -0.40 10.79 2.54
CA ASN A 164 0.39 9.71 3.10
C ASN A 164 0.29 9.64 4.64
N GLU A 165 0.15 10.76 5.35
CA GLU A 165 -0.06 10.75 6.81
C GLU A 165 -1.41 10.13 7.20
N LEU A 166 -2.46 10.46 6.45
CA LEU A 166 -3.80 9.93 6.68
C LEU A 166 -3.84 8.42 6.36
N ILE A 167 -3.31 8.03 5.20
CA ILE A 167 -3.28 6.64 4.77
C ILE A 167 -2.38 5.81 5.67
N CYS A 168 -1.15 6.26 5.97
CA CYS A 168 -0.25 5.53 6.87
C CYS A 168 -0.85 5.30 8.26
N ARG A 169 -1.64 6.25 8.78
CA ARG A 169 -2.38 6.07 10.03
C ARG A 169 -3.43 4.97 9.91
N ASP A 170 -4.22 4.99 8.85
CA ASP A 170 -5.28 3.99 8.61
C ASP A 170 -4.66 2.59 8.44
N GLU A 171 -3.59 2.47 7.67
CA GLU A 171 -2.87 1.21 7.47
C GLU A 171 -2.25 0.65 8.77
N GLY A 172 -1.82 1.55 9.67
CA GLY A 172 -1.43 1.18 11.03
C GLY A 172 -2.60 0.59 11.82
N ILE A 173 -3.77 1.22 11.78
CA ILE A 173 -4.99 0.73 12.45
C ILE A 173 -5.43 -0.62 11.86
N HIS A 174 -5.37 -0.79 10.54
CA HIS A 174 -5.68 -2.04 9.84
C HIS A 174 -4.75 -3.17 10.29
N THR A 175 -3.45 -2.89 10.37
CA THR A 175 -2.43 -3.85 10.83
C THR A 175 -2.63 -4.22 12.29
N ASP A 176 -2.89 -3.24 13.16
CA ASP A 176 -3.17 -3.46 14.58
C ASP A 176 -4.43 -4.31 14.78
N PHE A 177 -5.46 -4.08 13.97
CA PHE A 177 -6.68 -4.88 14.03
C PHE A 177 -6.43 -6.33 13.61
N ALA A 178 -5.63 -6.56 12.56
CA ALA A 178 -5.24 -7.90 12.15
C ALA A 178 -4.47 -8.63 13.27
N CYS A 179 -3.54 -7.93 13.95
CA CYS A 179 -2.83 -8.43 15.13
C CYS A 179 -3.76 -8.73 16.31
N LEU A 180 -4.75 -7.86 16.58
CA LEU A 180 -5.75 -8.06 17.62
C LEU A 180 -6.59 -9.32 17.36
N LEU A 181 -7.07 -9.47 16.12
CA LEU A 181 -7.85 -10.63 15.72
C LEU A 181 -7.02 -11.92 15.80
N TYR A 182 -5.75 -11.86 15.38
CA TYR A 182 -4.82 -12.99 15.52
C TYR A 182 -4.61 -13.37 16.99
N GLY A 183 -4.49 -12.37 17.88
CA GLY A 183 -4.37 -12.57 19.32
C GLY A 183 -5.55 -13.33 19.94
N LYS A 184 -6.75 -13.18 19.36
CA LYS A 184 -8.01 -13.83 19.75
C LYS A 184 -8.19 -15.24 19.18
N LEU A 185 -7.35 -15.67 18.22
CA LEU A 185 -7.43 -17.03 17.68
C LEU A 185 -7.08 -18.07 18.75
N ALA A 186 -7.91 -19.11 18.86
CA ALA A 186 -7.63 -20.25 19.73
C ALA A 186 -6.43 -21.05 19.24
N ASN A 187 -6.35 -21.28 17.92
CA ASN A 187 -5.27 -22.03 17.28
C ASN A 187 -4.32 -21.06 16.56
N LYS A 188 -3.24 -20.68 17.23
CA LYS A 188 -2.18 -19.85 16.67
C LYS A 188 -1.24 -20.68 15.80
N LEU A 189 -0.61 -20.03 14.84
CA LEU A 189 0.40 -20.68 14.00
C LEU A 189 1.63 -21.03 14.84
N PRO A 190 2.33 -22.13 14.50
CA PRO A 190 3.68 -22.34 15.00
C PRO A 190 4.56 -21.13 14.66
N ILE A 191 5.42 -20.72 15.61
CA ILE A 191 6.30 -19.56 15.43
C ILE A 191 7.10 -19.64 14.13
N ALA A 192 7.61 -20.84 13.78
CA ALA A 192 8.34 -21.05 12.55
C ALA A 192 7.54 -20.68 11.28
N VAL A 193 6.24 -20.99 11.24
CA VAL A 193 5.36 -20.66 10.10
C VAL A 193 5.10 -19.16 10.06
N LEU A 194 4.76 -18.54 11.18
CA LEU A 194 4.56 -17.10 11.29
C LEU A 194 5.82 -16.34 10.86
N SER A 195 6.98 -16.71 11.40
CA SER A 195 8.27 -16.11 11.05
C SER A 195 8.60 -16.29 9.58
N SER A 196 8.28 -17.44 8.98
CA SER A 196 8.48 -17.67 7.55
C SER A 196 7.69 -16.69 6.70
N ILE A 197 6.39 -16.51 6.98
CA ILE A 197 5.52 -15.58 6.23
C ILE A 197 6.06 -14.15 6.30
N LEU A 198 6.38 -13.68 7.52
CA LEU A 198 6.90 -12.32 7.72
C LEU A 198 8.29 -12.13 7.10
N THR A 199 9.14 -13.15 7.12
CA THR A 199 10.49 -13.10 6.51
C THR A 199 10.41 -13.08 4.99
N GLU A 200 9.48 -13.85 4.40
CA GLU A 200 9.21 -13.82 2.96
C GLU A 200 8.74 -12.42 2.54
N ALA A 201 7.76 -11.84 3.25
CA ALA A 201 7.30 -10.48 2.99
C ALA A 201 8.43 -9.43 3.14
N CYS A 202 9.23 -9.52 4.20
CA CYS A 202 10.40 -8.65 4.38
C CYS A 202 11.40 -8.76 3.24
N THR A 203 11.57 -9.96 2.68
CA THR A 203 12.52 -10.21 1.58
C THR A 203 12.01 -9.57 0.30
N VAL A 204 10.72 -9.79 -0.02
CA VAL A 204 10.05 -9.17 -1.18
C VAL A 204 10.11 -7.65 -1.08
N GLU A 205 9.84 -7.06 0.09
CA GLU A 205 9.94 -5.61 0.31
C GLU A 205 11.36 -5.09 0.07
N LYS A 206 12.37 -5.76 0.64
CA LYS A 206 13.78 -5.37 0.43
C LYS A 206 14.19 -5.47 -1.03
N ASP A 207 13.75 -6.50 -1.74
CA ASP A 207 14.06 -6.70 -3.14
C ASP A 207 13.38 -5.63 -4.01
N PHE A 208 12.14 -5.25 -3.70
CA PHE A 208 11.50 -4.09 -4.31
C PHE A 208 12.38 -2.83 -4.18
N TRP A 209 12.80 -2.49 -2.97
CA TRP A 209 13.64 -1.30 -2.75
C TRP A 209 15.03 -1.38 -3.37
N ARG A 210 15.65 -2.56 -3.42
CA ARG A 210 16.93 -2.75 -4.13
C ARG A 210 16.79 -2.42 -5.61
N HIS A 211 15.73 -2.89 -6.27
CA HIS A 211 15.49 -2.58 -7.67
C HIS A 211 15.16 -1.10 -7.86
N MET A 212 14.27 -0.54 -7.03
CA MET A 212 13.90 0.88 -7.05
C MET A 212 15.13 1.78 -6.93
N LEU A 213 15.97 1.56 -5.93
CA LEU A 213 17.15 2.39 -5.70
C LEU A 213 18.21 2.21 -6.78
N CYS A 214 18.37 1.00 -7.33
CA CYS A 214 19.26 0.76 -8.47
C CYS A 214 18.86 1.60 -9.68
N LEU A 215 17.56 1.67 -10.02
CA LEU A 215 17.05 2.48 -11.13
C LEU A 215 17.41 3.96 -10.96
N LEU A 216 17.43 4.48 -9.72
CA LEU A 216 17.81 5.86 -9.43
C LEU A 216 19.31 6.15 -9.58
N SER A 217 20.16 5.15 -9.36
CA SER A 217 21.61 5.33 -9.43
C SER A 217 22.18 5.36 -10.86
N PHE A 218 21.45 4.88 -11.87
CA PHE A 218 21.94 4.84 -13.26
C PHE A 218 21.81 6.15 -14.04
N GLU A 219 21.16 7.18 -13.48
CA GLU A 219 21.07 8.52 -14.10
C GLU A 219 22.13 9.50 -13.57
N SER A 220 23.07 9.03 -12.72
CA SER A 220 24.13 9.85 -12.12
C SER A 220 25.52 9.67 -12.76
N VAL A 221 25.59 9.17 -14.00
CA VAL A 221 26.84 9.05 -14.80
C VAL A 221 26.69 9.69 -16.16
#